data_AF-A0A932CWC3-F1
#
_entry.id   AF-A0A932CWC3-F1
#
_cell.length_a   1.000
_cell.length_b   1.000
_cell.length_c   1.000
_cell.angle_alpha   90.00
_cell.angle_beta   90.00
_cell.angle_gamma   90.00
#
_symmetry.space_group_name_H-M   'P 1'
#
loop_
_entity.id
_entity.type
_entity.pdbx_description
1 polymer ?
#
loop_
_entity_poly.entity_id
_entity_poly.type
_entity_poly.pdbx_seq_one_letter_code
_entity_poly.pdbx_strand_id
1 'polypeptide(L)'
;MRRLEGKKLHPSRGTGGVRLFDPEEVTAVAEERTSPSAAKPRRSADGDVAAEAFARFNRGLGPREAVIDLRQPPHVIDALHRVWCEYGGLWLPTAAVSSIRKAFAERYEDLRAVRITAPQDLLDAIHHVLSGVDDDRERFWRCREEVLSLRRQKQILRDKLRSCRGRIAELAARPGARDSPDAPDKKQPDVSPPPDSPPHDPRAPARRGGAG
;
A
#
# COMPACT_ATOMS: atom_id res chain seq x y z
N MET A 1 13.84 -35.41 -2.53
CA MET A 1 14.73 -35.24 -1.36
C MET A 1 15.61 -36.48 -1.18
N ARG A 2 16.59 -36.73 -2.07
CA ARG A 2 17.45 -37.95 -2.08
C ARG A 2 18.94 -37.66 -2.41
N ARG A 3 19.39 -36.42 -2.28
CA ARG A 3 20.72 -35.99 -2.80
C ARG A 3 21.88 -36.08 -1.79
N LEU A 4 21.65 -36.57 -0.56
CA LEU A 4 22.67 -36.61 0.51
C LEU A 4 23.03 -38.02 0.99
N GLU A 5 22.22 -39.03 0.65
CA GLU A 5 22.50 -40.42 1.03
C GLU A 5 23.77 -40.91 0.30
N GLY A 6 24.76 -41.37 1.07
CA GLY A 6 26.01 -41.95 0.55
C GLY A 6 27.15 -40.95 0.27
N LYS A 7 26.94 -39.65 0.49
CA LYS A 7 28.02 -38.64 0.39
C LYS A 7 28.38 -37.98 1.71
N LYS A 8 27.40 -37.76 2.59
CA LYS A 8 27.58 -37.10 3.90
C LYS A 8 26.96 -37.86 5.07
N LEU A 9 25.91 -38.65 4.80
CA LEU A 9 25.29 -39.52 5.78
C LEU A 9 25.46 -40.95 5.29
N HIS A 10 25.98 -41.81 6.17
CA HIS A 10 26.28 -43.21 5.89
C HIS A 10 25.26 -44.10 6.60
N PRO A 11 24.14 -44.45 5.94
CA PRO A 11 23.13 -45.27 6.58
C PRO A 11 23.65 -46.68 6.83
N SER A 12 23.55 -47.14 8.08
CA SER A 12 23.72 -48.55 8.45
C SER A 12 22.40 -49.29 8.31
N ARG A 13 22.44 -50.58 7.98
CA ARG A 13 21.23 -51.43 7.91
C ARG A 13 20.96 -52.04 9.28
N GLY A 14 19.89 -51.62 9.93
CA GLY A 14 19.38 -52.22 11.16
C GLY A 14 18.56 -53.49 10.90
N THR A 15 18.22 -54.18 12.00
CA THR A 15 17.33 -55.34 12.00
C THR A 15 15.97 -54.97 11.39
N GLY A 16 15.51 -55.75 10.42
CA GLY A 16 14.27 -55.48 9.67
C GLY A 16 14.41 -54.56 8.46
N GLY A 17 15.64 -54.25 8.02
CA GLY A 17 15.88 -53.47 6.80
C GLY A 17 15.68 -51.96 6.95
N VAL A 18 15.51 -51.48 8.18
CA VAL A 18 15.46 -50.05 8.50
C VAL A 18 16.85 -49.45 8.39
N ARG A 19 16.97 -48.28 7.75
CA ARG A 19 18.22 -47.53 7.70
C ARG A 19 18.36 -46.69 8.96
N LEU A 20 19.42 -46.95 9.72
CA LEU A 20 19.78 -46.19 10.91
C LEU A 20 20.94 -45.25 10.55
N PHE A 21 20.82 -44.00 10.99
CA PHE A 21 21.88 -43.00 10.85
C PHE A 21 22.56 -42.82 12.20
N ASP A 22 23.87 -42.62 12.16
CA ASP A 22 24.62 -42.27 13.36
C ASP A 22 24.13 -40.90 13.87
N PRO A 23 23.70 -40.78 15.14
CA PRO A 23 23.31 -39.50 15.71
C PRO A 23 24.40 -38.43 15.57
N GLU A 24 25.68 -38.78 15.66
CA GLU A 24 26.78 -37.81 15.52
C GLU A 24 26.88 -37.27 14.08
N GLU A 25 26.74 -38.12 13.06
CA GLU A 25 26.71 -37.68 11.66
C GLU A 25 25.50 -36.76 11.37
N VAL A 26 24.33 -37.09 11.92
CA VAL A 26 23.12 -36.27 11.76
C VAL A 26 23.31 -34.90 12.40
N THR A 27 23.94 -34.86 13.57
CA THR A 27 24.19 -33.61 14.31
C THR A 27 25.20 -32.74 13.56
N ALA A 28 26.30 -33.33 13.06
CA ALA A 28 27.30 -32.61 12.27
C ALA A 28 26.72 -32.02 10.97
N VAL A 29 25.85 -32.76 10.26
CA VAL A 29 25.16 -32.25 9.06
C VAL A 29 24.13 -31.17 9.40
N ALA A 30 23.48 -31.26 10.56
CA ALA A 30 22.58 -30.22 11.04
C ALA A 30 23.32 -28.93 11.38
N GLU A 31 24.49 -29.04 12.04
CA GLU A 31 25.37 -27.92 12.37
C GLU A 31 25.99 -27.28 11.13
N GLU A 32 26.41 -28.06 10.12
CA GLU A 32 26.90 -27.52 8.85
C GLU A 32 25.81 -26.71 8.11
N ARG A 33 24.53 -27.08 8.28
CA ARG A 33 23.39 -26.38 7.68
C ARG A 33 22.91 -25.17 8.47
N THR A 34 23.11 -25.18 9.79
CA THR A 34 22.72 -24.07 10.68
C THR A 34 23.84 -23.08 10.94
N SER A 35 25.10 -23.48 10.69
CA SER A 35 26.23 -22.57 10.66
C SER A 35 25.99 -21.48 9.62
N PRO A 36 25.94 -20.20 10.02
CA PRO A 36 25.73 -19.10 9.09
C PRO A 36 27.03 -18.86 8.34
N SER A 37 27.38 -19.76 7.41
CA SER A 37 28.26 -19.39 6.32
C SER A 37 27.60 -18.21 5.63
N ALA A 38 28.33 -17.10 5.55
CA ALA A 38 27.91 -15.76 5.14
C ALA A 38 27.41 -15.64 3.68
N ALA A 39 26.82 -16.69 3.12
CA ALA A 39 25.97 -16.61 1.95
C ALA A 39 24.54 -16.34 2.43
N LYS A 40 24.23 -15.05 2.61
CA LYS A 40 22.86 -14.53 2.55
C LYS A 40 22.10 -15.35 1.50
N PRO A 41 20.92 -15.95 1.80
CA PRO A 41 20.21 -16.74 0.81
C PRO A 41 20.17 -15.89 -0.45
N ARG A 42 20.74 -16.39 -1.54
CA ARG A 42 20.61 -15.77 -2.85
C ARG A 42 19.12 -15.76 -3.13
N ARG A 43 18.43 -14.71 -2.66
CA ARG A 43 17.24 -14.21 -3.31
C ARG A 43 17.64 -14.22 -4.78
N SER A 44 16.90 -14.96 -5.59
CA SER A 44 17.16 -14.95 -7.03
C SER A 44 17.28 -13.47 -7.39
N ALA A 45 18.43 -13.06 -7.94
CA ALA A 45 18.72 -11.65 -8.21
C ALA A 45 17.56 -11.01 -8.98
N ASP A 46 16.92 -11.81 -9.83
CA ASP A 46 15.72 -11.52 -10.62
C ASP A 46 14.51 -11.09 -9.77
N GLY A 47 14.29 -11.72 -8.61
CA GLY A 47 13.16 -11.40 -7.73
C GLY A 47 13.31 -10.07 -7.02
N ASP A 48 14.53 -9.73 -6.59
CA ASP A 48 14.82 -8.43 -5.98
C ASP A 48 14.71 -7.30 -7.02
N VAL A 49 15.21 -7.51 -8.25
CA VAL A 49 15.07 -6.56 -9.36
C VAL A 49 13.60 -6.32 -9.71
N ALA A 50 12.78 -7.37 -9.79
CA ALA A 50 11.35 -7.23 -10.08
C ALA A 50 10.62 -6.43 -8.98
N ALA A 51 10.87 -6.75 -7.70
CA ALA A 51 10.27 -6.04 -6.58
C ALA A 51 10.67 -4.56 -6.57
N GLU A 52 11.94 -4.27 -6.84
CA GLU A 52 12.46 -2.92 -6.93
C GLU A 52 11.92 -2.11 -8.12
N ALA A 53 11.73 -2.75 -9.28
CA ALA A 53 11.10 -2.15 -10.44
C ALA A 53 9.63 -1.81 -10.15
N PHE A 54 8.88 -2.74 -9.56
CA PHE A 54 7.47 -2.55 -9.24
C PHE A 54 7.27 -1.45 -8.20
N ALA A 55 8.15 -1.35 -7.20
CA ALA A 55 8.13 -0.27 -6.24
C ALA A 55 8.33 1.11 -6.90
N ARG A 56 9.14 1.19 -7.95
CA ARG A 56 9.37 2.43 -8.73
C ARG A 56 8.17 2.75 -9.63
N PHE A 57 7.60 1.78 -10.32
CA PHE A 57 6.39 1.96 -11.13
C PHE A 57 5.20 2.42 -10.26
N ASN A 58 5.04 1.87 -9.06
CA ASN A 58 4.04 2.31 -8.09
C ASN A 58 4.23 3.77 -7.61
N ARG A 59 5.44 4.33 -7.73
CA ARG A 59 5.73 5.74 -7.45
C ARG A 59 5.50 6.65 -8.68
N GLY A 60 5.14 6.06 -9.82
CA GLY A 60 4.89 6.76 -11.08
C GLY A 60 6.16 7.04 -11.89
N LEU A 61 7.27 6.33 -11.62
CA LEU A 61 8.47 6.38 -12.47
C LEU A 61 8.25 5.49 -13.69
N GLY A 62 8.72 5.92 -14.86
CA GLY A 62 8.57 5.18 -16.10
C GLY A 62 9.66 4.12 -16.31
N PRO A 63 9.54 3.30 -17.39
CA PRO A 63 10.55 2.31 -17.75
C PRO A 63 11.95 2.90 -17.95
N ARG A 64 12.05 4.11 -18.52
CA ARG A 64 13.32 4.81 -18.75
C ARG A 64 14.06 5.10 -17.45
N GLU A 65 13.37 5.68 -16.46
CA GLU A 65 13.95 5.99 -15.15
C GLU A 65 14.34 4.70 -14.42
N ALA A 66 13.51 3.65 -14.52
CA ALA A 66 13.81 2.36 -13.94
C ALA A 66 15.06 1.70 -14.55
N VAL A 67 15.30 1.81 -15.86
CA VAL A 67 16.54 1.35 -16.51
C VAL A 67 17.77 2.06 -15.95
N ILE A 68 17.69 3.39 -15.80
CA ILE A 68 18.80 4.20 -15.28
C ILE A 68 19.13 3.81 -13.83
N ASP A 69 18.10 3.73 -12.99
CA ASP A 69 18.24 3.48 -11.57
C ASP A 69 18.70 2.05 -11.26
N LEU A 70 18.09 1.07 -11.94
CA LEU A 70 18.34 -0.36 -11.68
C LEU A 70 19.50 -0.91 -12.50
N ARG A 71 19.99 -0.13 -13.47
CA ARG A 71 21.04 -0.53 -14.42
C ARG A 71 20.74 -1.86 -15.09
N GLN A 72 19.47 -2.11 -15.37
CA GLN A 72 19.01 -3.32 -16.06
C GLN A 72 18.85 -3.04 -17.55
N PRO A 73 19.03 -4.04 -18.42
CA PRO A 73 18.74 -3.89 -19.84
C PRO A 73 17.29 -3.44 -20.08
N PRO A 74 17.04 -2.57 -21.08
CA PRO A 74 15.69 -2.08 -21.37
C PRO A 74 14.65 -3.18 -21.56
N HIS A 75 15.00 -4.25 -22.28
CA HIS A 75 14.09 -5.37 -22.54
C HIS A 75 13.63 -6.11 -21.26
N VAL A 76 14.46 -6.13 -20.21
CA VAL A 76 14.09 -6.72 -18.91
C VAL A 76 13.09 -5.83 -18.19
N ILE A 77 13.35 -4.52 -18.17
CA ILE A 77 12.46 -3.53 -17.54
C ILE A 77 11.12 -3.44 -18.29
N ASP A 78 11.12 -3.52 -19.62
CA ASP A 78 9.89 -3.52 -20.42
C ASP A 78 9.03 -4.75 -20.14
N ALA A 79 9.64 -5.93 -20.02
CA ALA A 79 8.94 -7.15 -19.64
C ALA A 79 8.32 -7.02 -18.24
N LEU A 80 9.09 -6.53 -17.27
CA LEU A 80 8.59 -6.28 -15.90
C LEU A 80 7.48 -5.23 -15.87
N HIS A 81 7.61 -4.15 -16.64
CA HIS A 81 6.58 -3.11 -16.73
C HIS A 81 5.28 -3.65 -17.33
N ARG A 82 5.35 -4.47 -18.38
CA ARG A 82 4.17 -5.12 -18.98
C ARG A 82 3.47 -6.02 -17.95
N VAL A 83 4.23 -6.84 -17.23
CA VAL A 83 3.71 -7.69 -16.16
C VAL A 83 3.10 -6.85 -15.02
N TRP A 84 3.74 -5.75 -14.62
CA TRP A 84 3.18 -4.84 -13.62
C TRP A 84 1.85 -4.22 -14.08
N CYS A 85 1.75 -3.82 -15.35
CA CYS A 85 0.51 -3.33 -15.95
C CYS A 85 -0.60 -4.39 -15.88
N GLU A 86 -0.29 -5.65 -16.19
CA GLU A 86 -1.23 -6.77 -16.09
C GLU A 86 -1.71 -7.00 -14.65
N TYR A 87 -0.84 -6.83 -13.65
CA TYR A 87 -1.18 -7.01 -12.23
C TYR A 87 -1.91 -5.83 -11.58
N GLY A 88 -1.96 -4.66 -12.22
CA GLY A 88 -2.64 -3.50 -11.62
C GLY A 88 -2.20 -2.14 -12.13
N GLY A 89 -1.72 -2.04 -13.37
CA GLY A 89 -1.56 -0.75 -14.04
C GLY A 89 -2.90 -0.03 -14.10
N LEU A 90 -3.10 0.90 -13.16
CA LEU A 90 -4.27 1.74 -12.95
C LEU A 90 -5.61 1.05 -13.32
N TRP A 91 -6.16 0.29 -12.37
CA TRP A 91 -7.56 -0.15 -12.44
C TRP A 91 -8.45 1.10 -12.39
N LEU A 92 -8.73 1.69 -13.55
CA LEU A 92 -9.80 2.66 -13.71
C LEU A 92 -11.09 1.84 -13.68
N PRO A 93 -11.96 2.00 -12.67
CA PRO A 93 -13.27 1.37 -12.72
C PRO A 93 -13.93 1.71 -14.04
N THR A 94 -14.68 0.79 -14.64
CA THR A 94 -15.35 1.04 -15.93
C THR A 94 -16.16 2.33 -15.90
N ALA A 95 -16.76 2.66 -14.75
CA ALA A 95 -17.43 3.94 -14.51
C ALA A 95 -16.49 5.16 -14.64
N ALA A 96 -15.26 5.10 -14.13
CA ALA A 96 -14.27 6.17 -14.29
C ALA A 96 -13.80 6.31 -15.74
N VAL A 97 -13.63 5.19 -16.47
CA VAL A 97 -13.34 5.23 -17.91
C VAL A 97 -14.51 5.86 -18.67
N SER A 98 -15.75 5.50 -18.34
CA SER A 98 -16.96 6.10 -18.92
C SER A 98 -17.09 7.59 -18.57
N SER A 99 -16.77 8.01 -17.35
CA SER A 99 -16.76 9.41 -16.92
C SER A 99 -15.68 10.22 -17.63
N ILE A 100 -14.47 9.66 -17.79
CA ILE A 100 -13.40 10.29 -18.57
C ILE A 100 -13.85 10.40 -20.04
N ARG A 101 -14.39 9.33 -20.62
CA ARG A 101 -14.88 9.34 -22.01
C ARG A 101 -16.02 10.34 -22.20
N LYS A 102 -16.93 10.46 -21.24
CA LYS A 102 -18.03 11.43 -21.26
C LYS A 102 -17.52 12.86 -21.13
N ALA A 103 -16.64 13.12 -20.16
CA ALA A 103 -16.02 14.44 -19.98
C ALA A 103 -15.19 14.86 -21.21
N PHE A 104 -14.50 13.92 -21.86
CA PHE A 104 -13.82 14.16 -23.14
C PHE A 104 -14.81 14.46 -24.27
N ALA A 105 -15.91 13.69 -24.38
CA ALA A 105 -16.93 13.87 -25.42
C ALA A 105 -17.75 15.16 -25.27
N GLU A 106 -17.86 15.70 -24.06
CA GLU A 106 -18.51 16.98 -23.75
C GLU A 106 -17.57 18.17 -23.96
N ARG A 107 -16.26 17.99 -23.74
CA ARG A 107 -15.26 19.08 -23.79
C ARG A 107 -14.55 19.23 -25.13
N TYR A 108 -14.53 18.19 -25.95
CA TYR A 108 -13.92 18.19 -27.28
C TYR A 108 -14.90 17.60 -28.30
N GLU A 109 -15.75 18.46 -28.86
CA GLU A 109 -16.66 18.08 -29.95
C GLU A 109 -15.86 17.59 -31.19
N ASP A 110 -14.64 18.10 -31.35
CA ASP A 110 -13.70 17.74 -32.43
C ASP A 110 -13.05 16.35 -32.28
N LEU A 111 -12.97 15.78 -31.07
CA LEU A 111 -12.40 14.43 -30.86
C LEU A 111 -13.34 13.31 -31.31
N ARG A 112 -14.62 13.62 -31.63
CA ARG A 112 -15.55 12.63 -32.21
C ARG A 112 -15.08 12.11 -33.58
N ALA A 113 -14.19 12.83 -34.25
CA ALA A 113 -13.58 12.40 -35.51
C ALA A 113 -12.35 11.48 -35.33
N VAL A 114 -11.78 11.39 -34.13
CA VAL A 114 -10.60 10.54 -33.89
C VAL A 114 -11.06 9.10 -33.69
N ARG A 115 -10.97 8.31 -34.76
CA ARG A 115 -11.09 6.85 -34.67
C ARG A 115 -9.88 6.30 -33.90
N ILE A 116 -10.11 5.87 -32.67
CA ILE A 116 -9.12 5.09 -31.92
C ILE A 116 -9.10 3.69 -32.53
N THR A 117 -8.11 3.44 -33.38
CA THR A 117 -7.89 2.15 -34.06
C THR A 117 -6.78 1.33 -33.40
N ALA A 118 -5.89 1.99 -32.69
CA ALA A 118 -4.80 1.38 -31.93
C ALA A 118 -4.71 1.96 -30.52
N PRO A 119 -4.11 1.23 -29.55
CA PRO A 119 -3.83 1.74 -28.21
C PRO A 119 -2.99 3.03 -28.21
N GLN A 120 -2.17 3.24 -29.24
CA GLN A 120 -1.37 4.46 -29.38
C GLN A 120 -2.24 5.68 -29.70
N ASP A 121 -3.31 5.53 -30.48
CA ASP A 121 -4.24 6.63 -30.78
C ASP A 121 -4.92 7.16 -29.51
N LEU A 122 -5.19 6.28 -28.53
CA LEU A 122 -5.72 6.67 -27.23
C LEU A 122 -4.68 7.42 -26.41
N LEU A 123 -3.42 6.97 -26.42
CA LEU A 123 -2.33 7.64 -25.72
C LEU A 123 -2.02 9.01 -26.35
N ASP A 124 -2.06 9.12 -27.68
CA ASP A 124 -1.84 10.36 -28.41
C ASP A 124 -3.02 11.33 -28.21
N ALA A 125 -4.26 10.84 -28.14
CA ALA A 125 -5.43 11.66 -27.79
C ALA A 125 -5.38 12.13 -26.33
N ILE A 126 -4.96 11.28 -25.40
CA ILE A 126 -4.72 11.65 -24.00
C ILE A 126 -3.58 12.67 -23.93
N HIS A 127 -2.48 12.45 -24.66
CA HIS A 127 -1.36 13.38 -24.69
C HIS A 127 -1.77 14.72 -25.30
N HIS A 128 -2.57 14.74 -26.36
CA HIS A 128 -3.09 15.95 -26.98
C HIS A 128 -4.00 16.75 -26.03
N VAL A 129 -4.88 16.08 -25.28
CA VAL A 129 -5.69 16.73 -24.23
C VAL A 129 -4.85 17.18 -23.03
N LEU A 130 -3.78 16.47 -22.71
CA LEU A 130 -2.85 16.88 -21.64
C LEU A 130 -1.85 17.97 -22.09
N SER A 131 -1.58 18.09 -23.39
CA SER A 131 -0.64 19.07 -23.95
C SER A 131 -1.30 20.35 -24.44
N GLY A 132 -2.61 20.30 -24.76
CA GLY A 132 -3.38 21.47 -25.20
C GLY A 132 -3.89 22.34 -24.05
N VAL A 133 -3.59 21.98 -22.79
CA VAL A 133 -4.12 22.67 -21.62
C VAL A 133 -3.06 22.78 -20.54
N ASP A 134 -2.15 23.75 -20.66
CA ASP A 134 -1.23 24.09 -19.57
C ASP A 134 -1.99 24.40 -18.26
N ASP A 135 -3.19 24.96 -18.36
CA ASP A 135 -4.10 25.20 -17.22
C ASP A 135 -4.64 23.90 -16.57
N ASP A 136 -5.00 22.87 -17.35
CA ASP A 136 -5.49 21.61 -16.78
C ASP A 136 -4.31 20.75 -16.31
N ARG A 137 -3.11 20.93 -16.86
CA ARG A 137 -1.89 20.33 -16.34
C ARG A 137 -1.58 20.88 -14.95
N GLU A 138 -1.62 22.21 -14.75
CA GLU A 138 -1.48 22.80 -13.41
C GLU A 138 -2.59 22.35 -12.46
N ARG A 139 -3.85 22.29 -12.91
CA ARG A 139 -4.97 21.79 -12.09
C ARG A 139 -4.77 20.33 -11.71
N PHE A 140 -4.34 19.49 -12.65
CA PHE A 140 -4.03 18.09 -12.40
C PHE A 140 -2.89 17.95 -11.37
N TRP A 141 -1.82 18.72 -11.51
CA TRP A 141 -0.70 18.73 -10.55
C TRP A 141 -1.14 19.20 -9.17
N ARG A 142 -1.96 20.25 -9.09
CA ARG A 142 -2.53 20.75 -7.82
C ARG A 142 -3.42 19.69 -7.18
N CYS A 143 -4.29 19.05 -7.95
CA CYS A 143 -5.17 17.97 -7.48
C CYS A 143 -4.35 16.75 -7.03
N ARG A 144 -3.28 16.40 -7.76
CA ARG A 144 -2.34 15.34 -7.38
C ARG A 144 -1.64 15.64 -6.07
N GLU A 145 -1.09 16.85 -5.90
CA GLU A 145 -0.44 17.25 -4.65
C GLU A 145 -1.43 17.30 -3.48
N GLU A 146 -2.67 17.72 -3.72
CA GLU A 146 -3.73 17.68 -2.71
C GLU A 146 -4.04 16.24 -2.28
N VAL A 147 -4.19 15.30 -3.22
CA VAL A 147 -4.38 13.87 -2.91
C VAL A 147 -3.19 13.32 -2.13
N LEU A 148 -1.95 13.67 -2.50
CA LEU A 148 -0.76 13.24 -1.76
C LEU A 148 -0.71 13.86 -0.36
N SER A 149 -1.10 15.13 -0.21
CA SER A 149 -1.22 15.81 1.09
C SER A 149 -2.24 15.11 2.00
N LEU A 150 -3.43 14.81 1.47
CA LEU A 150 -4.46 14.07 2.20
C LEU A 150 -4.00 12.68 2.62
N ARG A 151 -3.25 11.97 1.75
CA ARG A 151 -2.64 10.68 2.11
C ARG A 151 -1.63 10.82 3.26
N ARG A 152 -0.78 11.86 3.24
CA ARG A 152 0.15 12.17 4.35
C ARG A 152 -0.59 12.45 5.65
N GLN A 153 -1.63 13.29 5.62
CA GLN A 153 -2.45 13.60 6.79
C GLN A 153 -3.15 12.35 7.37
N LYS A 154 -3.73 11.52 6.50
CA LYS A 154 -4.35 10.23 6.90
C LYS A 154 -3.34 9.32 7.61
N GLN A 155 -2.09 9.27 7.12
CA GLN A 155 -1.05 8.46 7.74
C GLN A 155 -0.67 9.00 9.12
N ILE A 156 -0.46 10.32 9.26
CA ILE A 156 -0.20 10.96 10.56
C ILE A 156 -1.32 10.65 11.57
N LEU A 157 -2.59 10.74 11.15
CA LEU A 157 -3.73 10.42 12.01
C LEU A 157 -3.73 8.95 12.44
N ARG A 158 -3.39 8.02 11.55
CA ARG A 158 -3.25 6.60 11.90
C ARG A 158 -2.16 6.37 12.93
N ASP A 159 -1.03 7.05 12.80
CA ASP A 159 0.10 6.90 13.72
C ASP A 159 -0.23 7.51 15.09
N LYS A 160 -0.93 8.66 15.12
CA LYS A 160 -1.47 9.24 16.36
C LYS A 160 -2.46 8.30 17.05
N LEU A 161 -3.41 7.71 16.31
CA LEU A 161 -4.36 6.74 16.85
C LEU A 161 -3.65 5.51 17.42
N ARG A 162 -2.62 5.02 16.73
CA ARG A 162 -1.78 3.91 17.22
C ARG A 162 -1.09 4.27 18.53
N SER A 163 -0.50 5.46 18.61
CA SER A 163 0.16 5.97 19.83
C SER A 163 -0.82 6.10 21.01
N CYS A 164 -2.00 6.71 20.80
CA CYS A 164 -3.03 6.81 21.83
C CYS A 164 -3.49 5.43 22.33
N ARG A 165 -3.70 4.47 21.42
CA ARG A 165 -4.02 3.09 21.79
C ARG A 165 -2.92 2.44 22.64
N GLY A 166 -1.66 2.67 22.31
CA GLY A 166 -0.52 2.21 23.12
C GLY A 166 -0.55 2.78 24.54
N ARG A 167 -0.77 4.09 24.69
CA ARG A 167 -0.87 4.74 26.01
C ARG A 167 -2.05 4.23 26.84
N ILE A 168 -3.20 4.00 26.22
CA ILE A 168 -4.36 3.41 26.91
C ILE A 168 -4.02 2.00 27.41
N ALA A 169 -3.37 1.18 26.58
CA ALA A 169 -2.95 -0.16 26.98
C ALA A 169 -1.92 -0.14 28.11
N GLU A 170 -0.95 0.77 28.07
CA GLU A 170 0.05 0.97 29.13
C GLU A 170 -0.61 1.38 30.46
N LEU A 171 -1.55 2.34 30.42
CA LEU A 171 -2.30 2.76 31.61
C LEU A 171 -3.17 1.64 32.16
N ALA A 172 -3.79 0.83 31.30
CA ALA A 172 -4.60 -0.32 31.71
C ALA A 172 -3.75 -1.45 32.30
N ALA A 173 -2.49 -1.59 31.88
CA ALA A 173 -1.57 -2.61 32.35
C ALA A 173 -0.90 -2.27 33.70
N ARG A 174 -0.94 -1.01 34.16
CA ARG A 174 -0.38 -0.61 35.46
C ARG A 174 -1.18 -1.30 36.59
N PRO A 175 -0.58 -2.28 37.31
CA PRO A 175 -1.23 -2.89 38.46
C PRO A 175 -1.20 -1.87 39.61
N GLY A 176 -2.37 -1.46 40.10
CA GLY A 176 -2.48 -0.58 41.28
C GLY A 176 -3.41 0.63 41.16
N ALA A 177 -3.99 0.93 39.98
CA ALA A 177 -4.90 2.08 39.85
C ALA A 177 -6.35 1.83 40.33
N ARG A 178 -6.69 0.59 40.72
CA ARG A 178 -8.07 0.23 41.13
C ARG A 178 -8.27 0.06 42.64
N ASP A 179 -7.19 -0.06 43.42
CA ASP A 179 -7.27 -0.36 44.85
C ASP A 179 -6.67 0.78 45.68
N SER A 180 -7.14 2.01 45.45
CA SER A 180 -6.93 3.10 46.41
C SER A 180 -8.19 3.20 47.28
N PRO A 181 -8.23 2.58 48.47
CA PRO A 181 -9.41 2.54 49.34
C PRO A 181 -9.78 3.88 50.00
N ASP A 182 -8.96 4.92 49.84
CA ASP A 182 -9.22 6.27 50.36
C ASP A 182 -9.99 7.14 49.35
N ALA A 183 -11.17 6.70 48.92
CA ALA A 183 -12.13 7.61 48.31
C ALA A 183 -12.90 8.33 49.43
N PRO A 184 -12.67 9.64 49.68
CA PRO A 184 -13.49 10.38 50.63
C PRO A 184 -14.95 10.39 50.16
N ASP A 185 -15.83 10.06 51.09
CA ASP A 185 -17.29 10.04 50.96
C ASP A 185 -17.80 11.34 50.31
N LYS A 186 -18.01 11.32 48.99
CA LYS A 186 -18.46 12.47 48.21
C LYS A 186 -19.94 12.67 48.48
N LYS A 187 -20.25 13.60 49.39
CA LYS A 187 -21.51 14.35 49.42
C LYS A 187 -21.94 14.66 47.98
N GLN A 188 -23.10 14.15 47.59
CA GLN A 188 -23.75 14.51 46.33
C GLN A 188 -23.85 16.04 46.25
N PRO A 189 -23.27 16.68 45.22
CA PRO A 189 -23.58 18.07 44.95
C PRO A 189 -25.05 18.13 44.50
N ASP A 190 -25.81 18.97 45.20
CA ASP A 190 -27.18 19.31 44.89
C ASP A 190 -27.26 19.86 43.45
N VAL A 191 -27.76 19.02 42.53
CA VAL A 191 -27.97 19.39 41.14
C VAL A 191 -29.33 20.09 41.07
N SER A 192 -29.33 21.36 41.43
CA SER A 192 -30.43 22.25 41.04
C SER A 192 -30.50 22.28 39.50
N PRO A 193 -31.67 22.01 38.90
CA PRO A 193 -31.83 22.03 37.45
C PRO A 193 -31.64 23.46 36.92
N PRO A 194 -31.00 23.64 35.75
CA PRO A 194 -30.84 24.96 35.15
C PRO A 194 -32.22 25.50 34.72
N PRO A 195 -32.46 26.81 34.88
CA PRO A 195 -33.72 27.42 34.47
C PRO A 195 -33.87 27.43 32.95
N ASP A 196 -35.06 27.01 32.52
CA ASP A 196 -35.72 27.12 31.22
C ASP A 196 -34.89 27.64 30.03
N SER A 197 -34.58 26.71 29.12
CA SER A 197 -34.17 27.07 27.76
C SER A 197 -35.34 27.74 27.03
N PRO A 198 -35.12 28.87 26.34
CA PRO A 198 -36.17 29.55 25.61
C PRO A 198 -36.68 28.70 24.42
N PRO A 199 -37.94 28.88 24.02
CA PRO A 199 -38.58 28.08 22.99
C PRO A 199 -37.90 28.27 21.63
N HIS A 200 -37.64 27.14 20.98
CA HIS A 200 -37.09 27.04 19.64
C HIS A 200 -38.07 27.65 18.63
N ASP A 201 -37.70 28.75 17.97
CA ASP A 201 -38.50 29.35 16.89
C ASP A 201 -38.24 28.58 15.57
N PRO A 202 -39.26 27.92 14.97
CA PRO A 202 -39.08 27.12 13.76
C PRO A 202 -39.12 27.93 12.45
N ARG A 203 -39.07 29.28 12.48
CA ARG A 203 -39.27 30.11 11.26
C ARG A 203 -38.01 30.69 10.59
N ALA A 204 -36.84 30.08 10.74
CA ALA A 204 -35.65 30.52 9.97
C ALA A 204 -35.67 29.96 8.53
N PRO A 205 -35.79 30.79 7.47
CA PRO A 205 -35.81 30.32 6.08
C PRO A 205 -34.41 29.89 5.61
N ALA A 206 -34.37 28.76 4.90
CA ALA A 206 -33.17 28.18 4.29
C ALA A 206 -32.55 29.14 3.27
N ARG A 207 -31.31 29.59 3.54
CA ARG A 207 -30.49 30.30 2.54
C ARG A 207 -30.07 29.32 1.45
N ARG A 208 -30.76 29.39 0.30
CA ARG A 208 -30.23 28.94 -0.99
C ARG A 208 -29.21 29.96 -1.48
N GLY A 209 -27.95 29.56 -1.57
CA GLY A 209 -26.97 30.12 -2.49
C GLY A 209 -26.27 28.92 -3.12
N GLY A 210 -26.04 28.81 -4.41
CA GLY A 210 -26.03 29.81 -5.48
C GLY A 210 -25.04 29.21 -6.48
N ALA A 211 -25.55 28.79 -7.64
CA ALA A 211 -24.72 28.22 -8.69
C ALA A 211 -23.92 29.33 -9.37
N GLY A 212 -22.63 29.07 -9.58
CA GLY A 212 -21.72 29.82 -10.42
C GLY A 212 -20.67 28.84 -10.93
#